data_AF-A0A165BCR8-F1
#
_entry.id   AF-A0A165BCR8-F1
#
_cell.length_a   1.000
_cell.length_b   1.000
_cell.length_c   1.000
_cell.angle_alpha   90.00
_cell.angle_beta   90.00
_cell.angle_gamma   90.00
#
_symmetry.space_group_name_H-M   'P 1'
#
loop_
_entity.id
_entity.type
_entity.pdbx_description
1 polymer ?
#
loop_
_entity_poly.entity_id
_entity_poly.type
_entity_poly.pdbx_seq_one_letter_code
_entity_poly.pdbx_strand_id
1 'polypeptide(L)'
;NNVCDLQNCRSHQSIYMCLSRGLTYEGTIIVQGFDDHKLMRGISSSLRQEFRDLELLDEITTLQYNKELPDIVQGVIRNPLIVSYRSWKGTQYIPKTMHRSLKWSNKDPEPDSPWQIVSK
;
A
#
# COMPACT_ATOMS: atom_id res chain seq x y z
N ASN A 1 -1.91 -16.62 -25.34
CA ASN A 1 -3.30 -16.43 -24.89
C ASN A 1 -3.39 -16.68 -23.39
N ASN A 2 -3.90 -15.72 -22.63
CA ASN A 2 -4.21 -15.78 -21.21
C ASN A 2 -5.72 -15.97 -21.05
N VAL A 3 -6.15 -17.19 -20.76
CA VAL A 3 -7.57 -17.51 -20.56
C VAL A 3 -7.86 -17.43 -19.07
N CYS A 4 -8.75 -16.54 -18.65
CA CYS A 4 -9.06 -16.26 -17.25
C CYS A 4 -10.51 -16.60 -16.93
N ASP A 5 -10.73 -17.54 -16.01
CA ASP A 5 -12.02 -17.69 -15.33
C ASP A 5 -12.00 -16.83 -14.06
N LEU A 6 -12.80 -15.75 -14.07
CA LEU A 6 -12.89 -14.80 -12.97
C LEU A 6 -14.05 -15.10 -12.01
N GLN A 7 -14.95 -16.03 -12.34
CA GLN A 7 -16.15 -16.33 -11.55
C GLN A 7 -15.76 -16.80 -10.13
N ASN A 8 -14.73 -17.63 -10.05
CA ASN A 8 -14.25 -18.24 -8.81
C ASN A 8 -13.23 -17.38 -8.04
N CYS A 9 -12.90 -16.19 -8.54
CA CYS A 9 -12.02 -15.26 -7.83
C CYS A 9 -12.71 -14.75 -6.55
N ARG A 10 -12.01 -14.88 -5.42
CA ARG A 10 -12.55 -14.55 -4.08
C ARG A 10 -12.28 -13.10 -3.66
N SER A 11 -11.28 -12.46 -4.25
CA SER A 11 -10.84 -11.11 -3.88
C SER A 11 -10.29 -10.32 -5.07
N HIS A 12 -10.14 -9.01 -4.87
CA HIS A 12 -9.45 -8.13 -5.81
C HIS A 12 -8.07 -8.67 -6.21
N GLN A 13 -7.30 -9.18 -5.24
CA GLN A 13 -5.96 -9.73 -5.48
C GLN A 13 -5.98 -10.95 -6.40
N SER A 14 -6.96 -11.85 -6.25
CA SER A 14 -7.07 -13.00 -7.16
C SER A 14 -7.38 -12.58 -8.59
N ILE A 15 -8.23 -11.57 -8.78
CA ILE A 15 -8.57 -11.06 -10.12
C ILE A 15 -7.34 -10.40 -10.75
N TYR A 16 -6.65 -9.53 -9.99
CA TYR A 16 -5.41 -8.90 -10.43
C TYR A 16 -4.36 -9.93 -10.85
N MET A 17 -4.16 -10.99 -10.05
CA MET A 17 -3.22 -12.07 -10.35
C MET A 17 -3.57 -12.80 -11.65
N CYS A 18 -4.85 -13.11 -11.90
CA CYS A 18 -5.29 -13.75 -13.15
C CYS A 18 -5.01 -12.87 -14.36
N LEU A 19 -5.38 -11.59 -14.28
CA LEU A 19 -5.25 -10.65 -15.39
C LEU A 19 -3.79 -10.27 -15.67
N SER A 20 -2.95 -10.13 -14.63
CA SER A 20 -1.54 -9.72 -14.76
C SER A 20 -0.64 -10.77 -15.40
N ARG A 21 -1.15 -12.00 -15.63
CA ARG A 21 -0.46 -13.02 -16.42
C ARG A 21 -0.57 -12.78 -17.94
N GLY A 22 -1.46 -11.87 -18.37
CA GLY A 22 -1.61 -11.48 -19.75
C GLY A 22 -0.55 -10.47 -20.18
N LEU A 23 0.00 -10.64 -21.38
CA LEU A 23 0.96 -9.70 -21.97
C LEU A 23 0.28 -8.57 -22.75
N THR A 24 -0.87 -8.85 -23.35
CA THR A 24 -1.65 -7.91 -24.15
C THR A 24 -3.14 -8.11 -23.90
N TYR A 25 -3.93 -7.07 -24.21
CA TYR A 25 -5.39 -7.17 -24.14
C TYR A 25 -5.93 -8.17 -25.16
N GLU A 26 -5.41 -8.18 -26.40
CA GLU A 26 -5.82 -9.10 -27.47
C GLU A 26 -5.55 -10.57 -27.10
N GLY A 27 -4.47 -10.79 -26.36
CA GLY A 27 -4.10 -12.11 -25.88
C GLY A 27 -4.91 -12.57 -24.67
N THR A 28 -5.78 -11.74 -24.08
CA THR A 28 -6.50 -12.05 -22.84
C THR A 28 -7.97 -12.35 -23.12
N ILE A 29 -8.43 -13.53 -22.69
CA ILE A 29 -9.81 -13.99 -22.86
C ILE A 29 -10.41 -14.19 -21.48
N ILE A 30 -11.48 -13.47 -21.17
CA ILE A 30 -12.24 -13.65 -19.93
C ILE A 30 -13.38 -14.62 -20.21
N VAL A 31 -13.43 -15.71 -19.46
CA VAL A 31 -14.45 -16.74 -19.57
C VAL A 31 -15.47 -16.51 -18.46
N GLN A 32 -16.75 -16.53 -18.83
CA GLN A 32 -17.90 -16.28 -17.94
C GLN A 32 -17.99 -14.86 -17.36
N GLY A 33 -19.07 -14.59 -16.63
CA GLY A 33 -19.25 -13.35 -15.88
C GLY A 33 -18.39 -13.32 -14.62
N PHE A 34 -18.16 -12.10 -14.11
CA PHE A 34 -17.48 -11.87 -12.84
C PHE A 34 -18.23 -10.79 -12.04
N ASP A 35 -17.98 -10.77 -10.74
CA ASP A 35 -18.50 -9.75 -9.83
C ASP A 35 -17.61 -8.51 -9.93
N ASP A 36 -18.12 -7.45 -10.56
CA ASP A 36 -17.44 -6.18 -10.76
C ASP A 36 -17.12 -5.49 -9.43
N HIS A 37 -17.90 -5.74 -8.38
CA HIS A 37 -17.58 -5.24 -7.05
C HIS A 37 -16.25 -5.80 -6.54
N LYS A 38 -15.80 -6.99 -6.95
CA LYS A 38 -14.49 -7.51 -6.53
C LYS A 38 -13.32 -6.77 -7.20
N LEU A 39 -13.56 -6.14 -8.34
CA LEU A 39 -12.61 -5.26 -9.03
C LEU A 39 -12.66 -3.82 -8.50
N MET A 40 -13.87 -3.33 -8.22
CA MET A 40 -14.10 -1.92 -7.88
C MET A 40 -14.08 -1.64 -6.37
N ARG A 41 -14.27 -2.66 -5.53
CA ARG A 41 -14.15 -2.54 -4.07
C ARG A 41 -12.69 -2.23 -3.76
N GLY A 42 -12.48 -1.06 -3.19
CA GLY A 42 -11.16 -0.57 -2.82
C GLY A 42 -10.34 -1.58 -2.00
N ILE A 43 -9.06 -1.26 -1.88
CA ILE A 43 -8.05 -2.13 -1.31
C ILE A 43 -8.35 -2.59 0.14
N SER A 44 -7.88 -3.76 0.55
CA SER A 44 -7.99 -4.23 1.94
C SER A 44 -7.26 -3.26 2.88
N SER A 45 -7.68 -3.20 4.15
CA SER A 45 -7.07 -2.31 5.15
C SER A 45 -5.58 -2.59 5.34
N SER A 46 -5.18 -3.86 5.46
CA SER A 46 -3.79 -4.26 5.63
C SER A 46 -2.91 -3.84 4.45
N LEU A 47 -3.38 -4.06 3.23
CA LEU A 47 -2.63 -3.69 2.04
C LEU A 47 -2.63 -2.17 1.82
N ARG A 48 -3.71 -1.46 2.18
CA ARG A 48 -3.73 0.00 2.22
C ARG A 48 -2.62 0.52 3.13
N GLN A 49 -2.45 -0.08 4.30
CA GLN A 49 -1.41 0.32 5.24
C GLN A 49 -0.01 0.06 4.67
N GLU A 50 0.21 -1.08 4.03
CA GLU A 50 1.50 -1.35 3.37
C GLU A 50 1.84 -0.30 2.30
N PHE A 51 0.86 0.13 1.49
CA PHE A 51 1.08 1.23 0.54
C PHE A 51 1.34 2.58 1.23
N ARG A 52 0.67 2.88 2.35
CA ARG A 52 0.94 4.10 3.14
C ARG A 52 2.37 4.09 3.70
N ASP A 53 2.80 2.95 4.24
CA ASP A 53 4.16 2.76 4.76
C ASP A 53 5.20 2.94 3.65
N LEU A 54 4.96 2.40 2.45
CA LEU A 54 5.85 2.58 1.29
C LEU A 54 5.96 4.04 0.84
N GLU A 55 4.86 4.79 0.80
CA GLU A 55 4.87 6.22 0.47
C GLU A 55 5.65 7.05 1.51
N LEU A 56 5.52 6.71 2.80
CA LEU A 56 6.30 7.35 3.85
C LEU A 56 7.80 7.02 3.72
N LEU A 57 8.14 5.77 3.43
CA LEU A 57 9.52 5.36 3.19
C LEU A 57 10.13 6.04 1.98
N ASP A 58 9.37 6.21 0.90
CA ASP A 58 9.83 6.92 -0.31
C ASP A 58 10.17 8.38 0.01
N GLU A 59 9.32 9.05 0.79
CA GLU A 59 9.59 10.41 1.24
C GLU A 59 10.80 10.50 2.19
N ILE A 60 10.92 9.59 3.15
CA ILE A 60 12.09 9.50 4.04
C ILE A 60 13.37 9.33 3.22
N THR A 61 13.35 8.43 2.23
CA THR A 61 14.48 8.15 1.35
C THR A 61 14.83 9.39 0.51
N THR A 62 13.83 10.10 0.01
CA THR A 62 13.99 11.36 -0.72
C THR A 62 14.62 12.46 0.14
N LEU A 63 14.14 12.66 1.36
CA LEU A 63 14.69 13.63 2.31
C LEU A 63 16.13 13.26 2.72
N GLN A 64 16.41 11.97 2.91
CA GLN A 64 17.75 11.49 3.22
C GLN A 64 18.72 11.76 2.07
N TYR A 65 18.30 11.46 0.83
CA TYR A 65 19.08 11.73 -0.38
C TYR A 65 19.40 13.23 -0.51
N ASN A 66 18.42 14.10 -0.25
CA ASN A 66 18.57 15.55 -0.29
C ASN A 66 19.30 16.14 0.93
N LYS A 67 19.65 15.31 1.94
CA LYS A 67 20.23 15.74 3.23
C LYS A 67 19.33 16.70 4.03
N GLU A 68 18.01 16.56 3.87
CA GLU A 68 16.98 17.33 4.56
C GLU A 68 16.35 16.55 5.72
N LEU A 69 16.65 15.25 5.84
CA LEU A 69 16.19 14.42 6.94
C LEU A 69 17.05 14.70 8.19
N PRO A 70 16.47 15.12 9.32
CA PRO A 70 17.24 15.40 10.52
C PRO A 70 17.73 14.12 11.21
N ASP A 71 18.88 14.21 11.90
CA ASP A 71 19.53 13.08 12.57
C ASP A 71 18.70 12.43 13.69
N ILE A 72 17.64 13.11 14.17
CA ILE A 72 16.69 12.55 15.15
C ILE A 72 15.84 11.42 14.56
N VAL A 73 15.67 11.40 13.22
CA VAL A 73 14.91 10.36 12.54
C VAL A 73 15.82 9.15 12.32
N GLN A 74 15.61 8.10 13.11
CA GLN A 74 16.44 6.90 13.08
C GLN A 74 15.60 5.63 13.14
N GLY A 75 16.11 4.57 12.52
CA GLY A 75 15.52 3.24 12.59
C GLY A 75 16.30 2.25 11.74
N VAL A 76 16.65 1.11 12.33
CA VAL A 76 17.39 0.05 11.62
C VAL A 76 16.48 -0.71 10.65
N ILE A 77 15.21 -0.84 11.02
CA ILE A 77 14.17 -1.55 10.27
C ILE A 77 13.01 -0.61 9.97
N ARG A 78 12.18 -0.99 8.99
CA ARG A 78 11.05 -0.22 8.47
C ARG A 78 10.20 0.45 9.57
N ASN A 79 9.65 -0.35 10.49
CA ASN A 79 8.63 0.17 11.40
C ASN A 79 9.19 1.21 12.39
N PRO A 80 10.32 0.96 13.10
CA PRO A 80 10.98 1.99 13.91
C PRO A 80 11.33 3.27 13.13
N LEU A 81 11.77 3.15 11.88
CA LEU A 81 12.10 4.31 11.04
C LEU A 81 10.85 5.15 10.74
N ILE A 82 9.76 4.51 10.33
CA ILE A 82 8.47 5.18 10.08
C ILE A 82 7.96 5.84 11.37
N VAL A 83 8.02 5.14 12.50
CA VAL A 83 7.59 5.69 13.80
C VAL A 83 8.41 6.93 14.16
N SER A 84 9.74 6.84 14.09
CA SER A 84 10.64 7.97 14.37
C SER A 84 10.38 9.17 13.45
N TYR A 85 10.19 8.91 12.15
CA TYR A 85 9.83 9.93 11.18
C TYR A 85 8.50 10.61 11.51
N ARG A 86 7.47 9.83 11.84
CA ARG A 86 6.13 10.35 12.19
C ARG A 86 6.15 11.10 13.51
N SER A 87 6.99 10.72 14.48
CA SER A 87 7.19 11.48 15.71
C SER A 87 7.77 12.87 15.43
N TRP A 88 8.66 13.00 14.44
CA TRP A 88 9.25 14.28 14.04
C TRP A 88 8.32 15.13 13.15
N LYS A 89 7.78 14.57 12.07
CA LYS A 89 6.90 15.30 11.14
C LYS A 89 5.50 15.58 11.69
N GLY A 90 5.00 14.71 12.55
CA GLY A 90 3.64 14.70 13.04
C GLY A 90 2.79 13.57 12.44
N THR A 91 1.93 12.96 13.26
CA THR A 91 1.13 11.78 12.88
C THR A 91 0.05 12.06 11.84
N GLN A 92 -0.35 13.33 11.70
CA GLN A 92 -1.34 13.81 10.71
C GLN A 92 -0.70 14.32 9.41
N TYR A 93 0.63 14.32 9.32
CA TYR A 93 1.33 14.74 8.12
C TYR A 93 1.07 13.74 6.98
N ILE A 94 0.74 14.25 5.79
CA ILE A 94 0.50 13.43 4.59
C ILE A 94 1.48 13.88 3.51
N PRO A 95 2.30 12.97 2.96
CA PRO A 95 3.22 13.30 1.86
C PRO A 95 2.48 13.90 0.66
N LYS A 96 3.13 14.82 -0.06
CA LYS A 96 2.52 15.49 -1.23
C LYS A 96 2.25 14.52 -2.37
N THR A 97 3.10 13.51 -2.53
CA THR A 97 3.00 12.45 -3.54
C THR A 97 1.89 11.45 -3.24
N MET A 98 1.36 11.44 -2.00
CA MET A 98 0.44 10.42 -1.56
C MET A 98 -0.86 10.41 -2.36
N HIS A 99 -1.16 9.26 -2.96
CA HIS A 99 -2.38 9.06 -3.74
C HIS A 99 -3.64 9.29 -2.90
N ARG A 100 -4.68 9.88 -3.50
CA ARG A 100 -5.94 10.26 -2.82
C ARG A 100 -6.60 9.12 -2.03
N SER A 101 -6.48 7.88 -2.50
CA SER A 101 -7.09 6.70 -1.86
C SER A 101 -6.30 6.18 -0.66
N LEU A 102 -5.09 6.70 -0.44
CA LEU A 102 -4.20 6.33 0.67
C LEU A 102 -4.18 7.40 1.75
N LYS A 103 -4.68 8.61 1.49
CA LYS A 103 -4.75 9.68 2.50
C LYS A 103 -5.59 9.23 3.72
N TRP A 104 -5.18 9.66 4.90
CA TRP A 104 -5.93 9.46 6.14
C TRP A 104 -6.54 10.76 6.64
N SER A 105 -7.50 10.66 7.55
CA SER A 105 -8.14 11.80 8.20
C SER A 105 -8.67 11.39 9.56
N ASN A 106 -9.19 12.33 10.35
CA ASN A 106 -9.83 12.00 11.63
C ASN A 106 -11.00 11.00 11.49
N LYS A 107 -11.63 10.90 10.31
CA LYS A 107 -12.71 9.95 10.02
C LYS A 107 -12.23 8.58 9.54
N ASP A 108 -11.02 8.52 8.99
CA ASP A 108 -10.34 7.31 8.55
C ASP A 108 -8.88 7.40 9.03
N PRO A 109 -8.65 7.25 10.35
CA PRO A 109 -7.32 7.41 10.91
C PRO A 109 -6.41 6.33 10.34
N GLU A 110 -5.12 6.67 10.23
CA GLU A 110 -4.12 5.63 10.00
C GLU A 110 -4.13 4.70 11.21
N PRO A 111 -4.37 3.39 11.04
CA PRO A 111 -4.36 2.45 12.15
C PRO A 111 -2.97 2.47 12.82
N ASP A 112 -2.96 2.57 14.14
CA ASP A 112 -1.72 2.35 14.91
C ASP A 112 -1.23 0.95 14.59
N SER A 113 -0.04 0.87 14.00
CA SER A 113 0.57 -0.39 13.60
C SER A 113 1.00 -1.12 14.88
N PRO A 114 0.32 -2.20 15.32
CA PRO A 114 0.52 -2.80 16.64
C PRO A 114 1.77 -3.69 16.70
N TRP A 115 2.75 -3.45 15.82
CA TRP A 115 3.93 -4.29 15.69
C TRP A 115 4.73 -4.26 16.98
N GLN A 116 4.70 -5.37 17.70
CA GLN A 116 5.57 -5.62 18.84
C GLN A 116 6.76 -6.44 18.35
N ILE A 117 7.97 -6.04 18.79
CA ILE A 117 9.15 -6.87 18.61
C ILE A 117 8.93 -8.13 19.44
N VAL A 118 8.78 -9.27 18.79
CA VAL A 118 8.73 -10.56 19.48
C VAL A 118 10.15 -10.92 19.87
N SER A 119 10.52 -10.71 21.14
CA SER A 119 11.76 -11.27 21.69
C SER A 119 11.66 -12.79 21.73
N LYS A 120 12.73 -13.48 21.33
CA LYS A 120 12.86 -14.94 21.52
C LYS A 120 13.01 -15.30 23.00
#